data_AF-R7Z7N2-F1
#
_entry.id   AF-R7Z7N2-F1
#
_cell.length_a   1.000
_cell.length_b   1.000
_cell.length_c   1.000
_cell.angle_alpha   90.00
_cell.angle_beta   90.00
_cell.angle_gamma   90.00
#
_symmetry.space_group_name_H-M   'P 1'
#
loop_
_entity.id
_entity.type
_entity.pdbx_description
1 polymer ?
#
loop_
_entity_poly.entity_id
_entity_poly.type
_entity_poly.pdbx_seq_one_letter_code
_entity_poly.pdbx_strand_id
1 'polypeptide(L)'
;MKLSKIKTFHVVNFFKEEKEQGKRNLNGKYMVLKSIFSKAIDWGVVQENPMKGVKRPYVEKRYREIQFYNENQLKQLLSILDQVYPKHRLQIKLAVFGGLRMTEIAGIRVECLDYTNNSLL
;
A
#
# COMPACT_ATOMS: atom_id res chain seq x y z
N MET A 1 -18.53 8.90 20.33
CA MET A 1 -18.26 7.92 21.42
C MET A 1 -16.85 8.19 21.96
N LYS A 2 -16.65 8.24 23.29
CA LYS A 2 -15.30 8.39 23.89
C LYS A 2 -14.49 7.09 23.71
N LEU A 3 -13.17 7.19 23.53
CA LEU A 3 -12.30 6.01 23.30
C LEU A 3 -12.36 5.00 24.45
N SER A 4 -12.41 5.48 25.70
CA SER A 4 -12.52 4.66 26.90
C SER A 4 -13.85 3.90 27.04
N LYS A 5 -14.87 4.27 26.26
CA LYS A 5 -16.16 3.56 26.25
C LYS A 5 -16.23 2.47 25.16
N ILE A 6 -15.19 2.31 24.36
CA ILE A 6 -15.18 1.30 23.30
C ILE A 6 -14.87 -0.06 23.90
N LYS A 7 -15.78 -1.01 23.68
CA LYS A 7 -15.67 -2.40 24.13
C LYS A 7 -15.47 -3.31 22.92
N THR A 8 -14.99 -4.53 23.16
CA THR A 8 -14.83 -5.56 22.13
C THR A 8 -16.10 -5.77 21.31
N PHE A 9 -17.28 -5.72 21.94
CA PHE A 9 -18.57 -5.82 21.26
C PHE A 9 -18.75 -4.77 20.15
N HIS A 10 -18.35 -3.52 20.38
CA HIS A 10 -18.46 -2.46 19.37
C HIS A 10 -17.57 -2.73 18.16
N VAL A 11 -16.36 -3.27 18.38
CA VAL A 11 -15.43 -3.62 17.31
C VAL A 11 -15.97 -4.79 16.49
N VAL A 12 -16.50 -5.82 17.15
CA VAL A 12 -17.11 -6.97 16.48
C VAL A 12 -18.32 -6.53 15.65
N ASN A 13 -19.19 -5.70 16.22
CA ASN A 13 -20.36 -5.18 15.49
C ASN A 13 -19.94 -4.31 14.29
N PHE A 14 -18.92 -3.46 14.45
CA PHE A 14 -18.35 -2.67 13.35
C PHE A 14 -17.90 -3.57 12.18
N PHE A 15 -17.14 -4.64 12.45
CA PHE A 15 -16.70 -5.55 11.37
C PHE A 15 -17.85 -6.34 10.74
N LYS A 16 -18.91 -6.63 11.50
CA LYS A 16 -20.13 -7.25 10.97
C LYS A 16 -20.84 -6.32 9.99
N GLU A 17 -21.12 -5.08 10.40
CA GLU A 17 -21.78 -4.07 9.57
C GLU A 17 -20.96 -3.76 8.30
N GLU A 18 -19.65 -3.61 8.45
CA GLU A 18 -18.72 -3.40 7.33
C GLU A 18 -18.75 -4.53 6.30
N LYS A 19 -18.88 -5.78 6.78
CA LYS A 19 -19.01 -6.96 5.92
C LYS A 19 -20.37 -6.99 5.21
N GLU A 20 -21.46 -6.71 5.93
CA GLU A 20 -22.82 -6.65 5.38
C GLU A 20 -22.97 -5.55 4.33
N GLN A 21 -22.28 -4.42 4.50
CA GLN A 21 -22.22 -3.33 3.53
C GLN A 21 -21.23 -3.58 2.37
N GLY A 22 -20.58 -4.75 2.30
CA GLY A 22 -19.64 -5.11 1.24
C GLY A 22 -18.40 -4.22 1.17
N LYS A 23 -17.99 -3.60 2.29
CA LYS A 23 -16.85 -2.68 2.32
C LYS A 23 -15.54 -3.43 2.10
N ARG A 24 -14.63 -2.80 1.35
CA ARG A 24 -13.30 -3.36 1.04
C ARG A 24 -12.31 -3.07 2.16
N ASN A 25 -11.20 -3.80 2.15
CA ASN A 25 -10.05 -3.59 3.05
C ASN A 25 -10.34 -3.77 4.55
N LEU A 26 -11.19 -4.74 4.92
CA LEU A 26 -11.45 -5.10 6.31
C LEU A 26 -10.16 -5.44 7.08
N ASN A 27 -9.20 -6.07 6.39
CA ASN A 27 -7.90 -6.38 6.96
C ASN A 27 -7.10 -5.11 7.35
N GLY A 28 -7.07 -4.10 6.49
CA GLY A 28 -6.41 -2.83 6.80
C GLY A 28 -7.05 -2.14 8.00
N LYS A 29 -8.40 -2.10 8.05
CA LYS A 29 -9.14 -1.56 9.19
C LYS A 29 -8.80 -2.31 10.49
N TYR A 30 -8.73 -3.63 10.45
CA TYR A 30 -8.32 -4.46 11.59
C TYR A 30 -6.90 -4.14 12.07
N MET A 31 -5.93 -4.01 11.17
CA MET A 31 -4.56 -3.64 11.52
C MET A 31 -4.49 -2.25 12.16
N VAL A 32 -5.22 -1.27 11.62
CA VAL A 32 -5.27 0.10 12.15
C VAL A 32 -5.88 0.12 13.54
N LEU A 33 -7.04 -0.52 13.74
CA LEU A 33 -7.67 -0.57 15.07
C LEU A 33 -6.79 -1.29 16.09
N LYS A 34 -6.12 -2.39 15.68
CA LYS A 34 -5.15 -3.09 16.54
C LYS A 34 -4.01 -2.17 16.97
N SER A 35 -3.45 -1.38 16.06
CA SER A 35 -2.39 -0.42 16.36
C SER A 35 -2.87 0.70 17.29
N ILE A 36 -4.02 1.32 16.99
CA ILE A 36 -4.59 2.41 17.80
C ILE A 36 -4.85 1.94 19.24
N PHE A 37 -5.54 0.82 19.43
CA PHE A 37 -5.88 0.36 20.77
C PHE A 37 -4.70 -0.25 21.54
N SER A 38 -3.68 -0.76 20.84
CA SER A 38 -2.41 -1.09 21.49
C SER A 38 -1.80 0.16 22.11
N LYS A 39 -1.69 1.24 21.32
CA LYS A 39 -1.10 2.48 21.82
C LYS A 39 -1.93 3.16 22.91
N ALA A 40 -3.25 3.05 22.82
CA ALA A 40 -4.16 3.58 23.84
C ALA A 40 -4.00 2.90 25.21
N ILE A 41 -3.62 1.62 25.25
CA ILE A 41 -3.29 0.93 26.50
C ILE A 41 -1.95 1.38 27.03
N ASP A 42 -0.92 1.46 26.16
CA ASP A 42 0.42 1.89 26.57
C ASP A 42 0.38 3.29 27.20
N TRP A 43 -0.53 4.16 26.75
CA TRP A 43 -0.73 5.50 27.27
C TRP A 43 -1.72 5.58 28.45
N GLY A 44 -2.30 4.45 28.88
CA GLY A 44 -3.30 4.42 29.97
C GLY A 44 -4.63 5.09 29.63
N VAL A 45 -4.93 5.34 28.35
CA VAL A 45 -6.20 5.96 27.90
C VAL A 45 -7.36 4.98 28.02
N VAL A 46 -7.08 3.68 27.83
CA VAL A 46 -8.04 2.59 28.03
C VAL A 46 -7.42 1.55 28.96
N GLN A 47 -8.23 0.96 29.84
CA GLN A 47 -7.77 -0.06 30.79
C GLN A 47 -7.58 -1.43 30.14
N GLU A 48 -8.41 -1.76 29.15
CA GLU A 48 -8.37 -3.03 28.43
C GLU A 48 -8.38 -2.83 26.92
N ASN A 49 -7.75 -3.73 26.17
CA ASN A 49 -7.73 -3.66 24.71
C ASN A 49 -9.08 -4.11 24.13
N PRO A 50 -9.85 -3.24 23.46
CA PRO A 50 -11.09 -3.65 22.80
C PRO A 50 -10.84 -4.61 21.61
N MET A 51 -9.60 -4.71 21.13
CA MET A 51 -9.20 -5.65 20.09
C MET A 51 -8.84 -7.05 20.65
N LYS A 52 -8.78 -7.22 21.97
CA LYS A 52 -8.48 -8.52 22.60
C LYS A 52 -9.56 -9.53 22.22
N GLY A 53 -9.16 -10.65 21.63
CA GLY A 53 -10.08 -11.70 21.18
C GLY A 53 -10.81 -11.42 19.86
N VAL A 54 -10.62 -10.25 19.23
CA VAL A 54 -11.22 -9.95 17.93
C VAL A 54 -10.49 -10.74 16.84
N LYS A 55 -11.21 -11.64 16.17
CA LYS A 55 -10.69 -12.42 15.06
C LYS A 55 -10.44 -11.51 13.86
N ARG A 56 -9.30 -11.70 13.20
CA ARG A 56 -8.97 -11.03 11.94
C ARG A 56 -10.05 -11.37 10.90
N PRO A 57 -10.65 -10.38 10.22
CA PRO A 57 -11.63 -10.66 9.17
C PRO A 57 -11.00 -11.54 8.09
N TYR A 58 -11.68 -12.63 7.74
CA TYR A 58 -11.27 -13.44 6.61
C TYR A 58 -11.46 -12.63 5.33
N VAL A 59 -10.38 -12.51 4.57
CA VAL A 59 -10.39 -11.94 3.23
C VAL A 59 -9.89 -13.06 2.35
N GLU A 60 -10.71 -13.49 1.39
CA GLU A 60 -10.23 -14.41 0.35
C GLU A 60 -8.97 -13.82 -0.25
N LYS A 61 -7.90 -14.62 -0.26
CA LYS A 61 -6.69 -14.23 -0.99
C LYS A 61 -7.11 -14.05 -2.44
N ARG A 62 -7.17 -12.79 -2.88
CA ARG A 62 -7.21 -12.48 -4.30
C ARG A 62 -5.85 -12.87 -4.85
N TYR A 63 -5.71 -14.13 -5.25
CA TYR A 63 -4.66 -14.55 -6.15
C TYR A 63 -4.96 -13.93 -7.51
N ARG A 64 -4.78 -12.61 -7.62
CA ARG A 64 -4.54 -12.02 -8.92
C ARG A 64 -3.12 -12.43 -9.26
N GLU A 65 -3.00 -13.30 -10.25
CA GLU A 65 -1.71 -13.55 -10.87
C GLU A 65 -1.15 -12.20 -11.29
N ILE A 66 -0.05 -11.81 -10.66
CA ILE A 66 0.63 -10.58 -11.04
C ILE A 66 1.29 -10.90 -12.38
N GLN A 67 0.83 -10.24 -13.43
CA GLN A 67 1.38 -10.40 -14.77
C GLN A 67 2.63 -9.52 -14.87
N PHE A 68 3.74 -10.11 -15.29
CA PHE A 68 5.01 -9.42 -15.49
C PHE A 68 5.42 -9.55 -16.96
N TYR A 69 6.14 -8.55 -17.47
CA TYR A 69 6.73 -8.63 -18.80
C TYR A 69 7.85 -9.67 -18.80
N ASN A 70 7.75 -10.66 -19.69
CA ASN A 70 8.91 -11.48 -20.04
C ASN A 70 9.86 -10.71 -20.98
N GLU A 71 11.02 -11.30 -21.27
CA GLU A 71 12.07 -10.66 -22.07
C GLU A 71 11.57 -10.21 -23.46
N ASN A 72 10.81 -11.05 -24.16
CA ASN A 72 10.30 -10.74 -25.49
C ASN A 72 9.29 -9.60 -25.46
N GLN A 73 8.40 -9.61 -24.47
CA GLN A 73 7.43 -8.52 -24.29
C GLN A 73 8.11 -7.22 -23.90
N LEU A 74 9.19 -7.26 -23.09
CA LEU A 74 9.97 -6.08 -22.75
C LEU A 74 10.70 -5.51 -23.98
N LYS A 75 11.30 -6.38 -24.81
CA LYS A 75 11.91 -5.98 -26.08
C LYS A 75 10.90 -5.30 -27.01
N GLN A 76 9.69 -5.85 -27.11
CA GLN A 76 8.59 -5.25 -27.88
C GLN A 76 8.13 -3.90 -27.30
N LEU A 77 8.02 -3.78 -25.97
CA LEU A 77 7.70 -2.51 -25.32
C LEU A 77 8.76 -1.45 -25.67
N LEU A 78 10.04 -1.80 -25.54
CA LEU A 78 11.16 -0.87 -25.78
C LEU A 78 11.26 -0.44 -27.25
N SER A 79 10.91 -1.29 -28.22
CA SER A 79 11.00 -0.97 -29.65
C SER A 79 10.01 0.10 -30.12
N ILE A 80 8.88 0.26 -29.42
CA ILE A 80 7.86 1.25 -29.76
C ILE A 80 8.03 2.58 -29.01
N LEU A 81 8.90 2.63 -27.99
CA LEU A 81 9.00 3.79 -27.09
C LEU A 81 9.43 5.09 -27.79
N ASP A 82 10.14 5.01 -28.90
CA ASP A 82 10.56 6.20 -29.64
C ASP A 82 9.40 6.90 -30.37
N GLN A 83 8.27 6.22 -30.54
CA GLN A 83 7.02 6.80 -31.07
C GLN A 83 6.14 7.42 -29.96
N VAL A 84 6.51 7.26 -28.70
CA VAL A 84 5.74 7.73 -27.54
C VAL A 84 6.24 9.12 -27.12
N TYR A 85 5.34 9.94 -26.57
CA TYR A 85 5.68 11.25 -26.01
C TYR A 85 6.92 11.19 -25.10
N PRO A 86 7.92 12.10 -25.27
CA PRO A 86 9.23 11.99 -24.63
C PRO A 86 9.19 11.80 -23.10
N LYS A 87 8.23 12.43 -22.42
CA LYS A 87 8.04 12.27 -20.98
C LYS A 87 7.71 10.83 -20.59
N HIS A 88 6.78 10.18 -21.30
CA HIS A 88 6.39 8.80 -20.99
C HIS A 88 7.50 7.82 -21.36
N ARG A 89 8.21 8.06 -22.47
CA ARG A 89 9.41 7.29 -22.84
C ARG A 89 10.43 7.29 -21.71
N LEU A 90 10.73 8.47 -21.15
CA LEU A 90 11.68 8.59 -20.03
C LEU A 90 11.18 7.86 -18.78
N GLN A 91 9.91 8.06 -18.40
CA GLN A 91 9.31 7.39 -17.23
C GLN A 91 9.35 5.87 -17.35
N ILE A 92 9.01 5.32 -18.53
CA ILE A 92 9.03 3.86 -18.75
C ILE A 92 10.47 3.34 -18.69
N LYS A 93 11.44 4.02 -19.32
CA LYS A 93 12.85 3.61 -19.25
C LYS A 93 13.38 3.64 -17.81
N LEU A 94 13.05 4.66 -17.03
CA LEU A 94 13.44 4.75 -15.62
C LEU A 94 12.82 3.64 -14.76
N ALA A 95 11.55 3.28 -15.00
CA ALA A 95 10.91 2.16 -14.31
C ALA A 95 11.54 0.82 -14.69
N VAL A 96 11.82 0.60 -15.98
CA VAL A 96 12.40 -0.66 -16.50
C VAL A 96 13.84 -0.85 -16.04
N PHE A 97 14.70 0.15 -16.22
CA PHE A 97 16.14 0.03 -15.97
C PHE A 97 16.53 0.38 -14.53
N GLY A 98 15.82 1.33 -13.91
CA GLY A 98 16.10 1.77 -12.54
C GLY A 98 15.25 1.09 -11.48
N GLY A 99 14.22 0.34 -11.86
CA GLY A 99 13.30 -0.30 -10.90
C GLY A 99 12.51 0.70 -10.04
N LEU A 100 12.43 1.96 -10.47
CA LEU A 100 11.88 3.05 -9.69
C LEU A 100 10.35 3.01 -9.66
N ARG A 101 9.75 3.33 -8.52
CA ARG A 101 8.32 3.55 -8.38
C ARG A 101 7.92 4.84 -9.06
N MET A 102 6.67 4.91 -9.51
CA MET A 102 6.14 6.10 -10.20
C MET A 102 6.33 7.40 -9.43
N THR A 103 6.20 7.36 -8.09
CA THR A 103 6.41 8.54 -7.22
C THR A 103 7.88 8.93 -7.10
N GLU A 104 8.80 7.96 -7.13
CA GLU A 104 10.25 8.20 -7.13
C GLU A 104 10.61 8.87 -8.47
N ILE A 105 10.13 8.34 -9.59
CA ILE A 105 10.32 8.93 -10.93
C ILE A 105 9.78 10.37 -11.00
N ALA A 106 8.58 10.60 -10.47
CA ALA A 106 7.98 11.92 -10.46
C ALA A 106 8.73 12.94 -9.59
N GLY A 107 9.51 12.47 -8.60
CA GLY A 107 10.28 13.30 -7.69
C GLY A 107 11.70 13.63 -8.18
N ILE A 108 12.17 13.02 -9.27
CA ILE A 108 13.52 13.24 -9.79
C ILE A 108 13.68 14.71 -10.20
N ARG A 109 14.70 15.35 -9.62
CA ARG A 109 15.20 16.68 -10.01
C ARG A 109 16.60 16.56 -10.57
N VAL A 110 17.07 17.61 -11.24
CA VAL A 110 18.44 17.68 -11.77
C VAL A 110 19.47 17.53 -10.66
N GLU A 111 19.17 18.03 -9.46
CA GLU A 111 20.02 17.90 -8.25
C GLU A 111 20.26 16.45 -7.82
N CYS A 112 19.34 15.53 -8.17
CA CYS A 112 19.46 14.11 -7.83
C CYS A 112 20.38 13.36 -8.81
N LEU A 113 20.85 13.98 -9.90
CA LEU A 113 21.61 13.31 -10.95
C LEU A 113 23.11 13.42 -10.68
N ASP A 114 23.74 12.31 -10.32
CA ASP A 114 25.21 12.22 -10.21
C ASP A 114 25.77 11.59 -11.50
N TYR A 115 26.22 12.48 -12.40
CA TYR A 115 26.82 12.08 -13.66
C TYR A 115 28.24 11.52 -13.51
N THR A 116 28.93 11.78 -12.39
CA THR A 116 30.28 11.28 -12.14
C THR A 116 30.24 9.81 -11.73
N ASN A 117 29.29 9.44 -10.88
CA ASN A 117 29.12 8.08 -10.39
C ASN A 117 28.02 7.29 -11.12
N ASN A 118 27.36 7.90 -12.10
CA ASN A 118 26.24 7.33 -12.86
C ASN A 118 25.12 6.81 -11.94
N SER A 119 24.67 7.67 -11.00
CA SER A 119 23.70 7.31 -9.97
C SER A 119 22.61 8.38 -9.78
N LEU A 120 21.54 7.98 -9.07
CA LEU A 120 20.45 8.85 -8.63
C LEU A 120 20.50 8.96 -7.10
N LEU A 121 20.54 10.19 -6.58
CA LEU A 121 20.64 10.54 -5.16
C LEU A 121 19.27 10.82 -4.52
#